data_AF-A0A015LUZ6-F1
#
_entry.id   AF-A0A015LUZ6-F1
#
_cell.length_a   1.000
_cell.length_b   1.000
_cell.length_c   1.000
_cell.angle_alpha   90.00
_cell.angle_beta   90.00
_cell.angle_gamma   90.00
#
_symmetry.space_group_name_H-M   'P 1'
#
loop_
_entity.id
_entity.type
_entity.pdbx_description
1 polymer ?
#
loop_
_entity_poly.entity_id
_entity_poly.type
_entity_poly.pdbx_seq_one_letter_code
_entity_poly.pdbx_strand_id
1 'polypeptide(L)'
;MMEIKLPNILPEIFQMILRYIYCGKLSLKECDTLDIVKILIAASELSPHELIPHLQFFLIENKVDWMIQNFSLIYKPSFENESFLELRKFCIKLISKEPEKIFDSPDFTSISEKSLISIIQNDNVQMSIVQIWEYALKWGIAQIPNFH
;
A
#
# COMPACT_ATOMS: atom_id res chain seq x y z
N MET A 1 -8.55 16.11 32.75
CA MET A 1 -8.62 16.29 31.29
C MET A 1 -8.01 15.06 30.66
N MET A 2 -8.76 14.31 29.85
CA MET A 2 -8.26 13.12 29.18
C MET A 2 -7.59 13.57 27.88
N GLU A 3 -6.32 13.23 27.71
CA GLU A 3 -5.54 13.54 26.52
C GLU A 3 -5.39 12.27 25.68
N ILE A 4 -5.80 12.33 24.41
CA ILE A 4 -5.60 11.25 23.44
C ILE A 4 -4.41 11.65 22.58
N LYS A 5 -3.39 10.77 22.52
CA LYS A 5 -2.19 10.99 21.71
C LYS A 5 -2.25 10.13 20.45
N LEU A 6 -2.04 10.75 19.30
CA LEU A 6 -2.00 10.11 17.98
C LEU A 6 -0.61 10.33 17.36
N PRO A 7 0.45 9.71 17.89
CA PRO A 7 1.84 10.03 17.51
C PRO A 7 2.17 9.64 16.07
N ASN A 8 1.38 8.76 15.45
CA ASN A 8 1.61 8.23 14.10
C ASN A 8 0.87 9.01 13.00
N ILE A 9 0.08 10.02 13.37
CA ILE A 9 -0.72 10.81 12.43
C ILE A 9 -0.14 12.22 12.37
N LEU A 10 0.26 12.64 11.17
CA LEU A 10 0.73 14.02 10.94
C LEU A 10 -0.42 15.02 11.18
N PRO A 11 -0.15 16.19 11.79
CA PRO A 11 -1.17 17.20 12.06
C PRO A 11 -1.99 17.61 10.83
N GLU A 12 -1.36 17.70 9.66
CA GLU A 12 -1.99 18.08 8.40
C GLU A 12 -2.98 16.99 7.94
N ILE A 13 -2.59 15.72 8.04
CA ILE A 13 -3.43 14.57 7.70
C ILE A 13 -4.62 14.49 8.66
N PHE A 14 -4.38 14.71 9.96
CA PHE A 14 -5.45 14.75 10.95
C PHE A 14 -6.44 15.88 10.65
N GLN A 15 -5.95 17.07 10.29
CA GLN A 15 -6.81 18.20 9.93
C GLN A 15 -7.67 17.91 8.70
N MET A 16 -7.15 17.19 7.71
CA MET A 16 -7.92 16.78 6.54
C MET A 16 -9.04 15.80 6.89
N ILE A 17 -8.76 14.81 7.75
CA ILE A 17 -9.77 13.86 8.23
C ILE A 17 -10.82 14.58 9.07
N LEU A 18 -10.43 15.48 9.97
CA LEU A 18 -11.37 16.30 10.72
C LEU A 18 -12.28 17.11 9.80
N ARG A 19 -11.70 17.77 8.78
CA ARG A 19 -12.50 18.53 7.81
C ARG A 19 -13.50 17.63 7.08
N TYR A 20 -13.12 16.40 6.74
CA TYR A 20 -14.06 15.43 6.17
C TYR A 20 -15.19 15.09 7.15
N ILE A 21 -14.89 14.81 8.42
CA ILE A 21 -15.89 14.48 9.44
C ILE A 21 -16.91 15.63 9.63
N TYR A 22 -16.44 16.87 9.67
CA TYR A 22 -17.31 18.04 9.90
C TYR A 22 -18.04 18.53 8.65
N CYS A 23 -17.43 18.43 7.46
CA CYS A 23 -17.97 19.02 6.24
C CYS A 23 -18.45 17.99 5.21
N GLY A 24 -18.19 16.70 5.41
CA GLY A 24 -18.51 15.61 4.48
C GLY A 24 -17.76 15.68 3.14
N LYS A 25 -16.68 16.46 3.05
CA LYS A 25 -15.98 16.74 1.78
C LYS A 25 -14.47 16.58 1.92
N LEU A 26 -13.87 15.86 0.97
CA LEU A 26 -12.42 15.70 0.82
C LEU A 26 -12.06 15.84 -0.67
N SER A 27 -11.18 16.80 -1.00
CA SER A 27 -10.71 17.00 -2.38
C SER A 27 -9.50 16.12 -2.65
N LEU A 28 -9.72 14.94 -3.24
CA LEU A 28 -8.64 13.98 -3.53
C LEU A 28 -7.84 14.32 -4.79
N LYS A 29 -8.41 15.10 -5.71
CA LYS A 29 -7.77 15.42 -7.01
C LYS A 29 -6.51 16.26 -6.86
N GLU A 30 -6.48 17.11 -5.84
CA GLU A 30 -5.38 18.05 -5.57
C GLU A 30 -4.37 17.48 -4.56
N CYS A 31 -4.65 16.30 -3.98
CA CYS A 31 -3.75 15.66 -3.03
C CYS A 31 -2.65 14.87 -3.74
N ASP A 32 -1.45 14.93 -3.16
CA ASP A 32 -0.41 13.98 -3.48
C ASP A 32 -0.88 12.55 -3.13
N THR A 33 -0.52 11.58 -3.97
CA THR A 33 -0.97 10.20 -3.80
C THR A 33 -0.45 9.59 -2.49
N LEU A 34 0.76 9.95 -2.06
CA LEU A 34 1.31 9.50 -0.78
C LEU A 34 0.46 10.02 0.38
N ASP A 35 0.01 11.28 0.29
CA ASP A 35 -0.86 11.85 1.32
C ASP A 35 -2.23 11.17 1.34
N ILE A 36 -2.78 10.77 0.19
CA ILE A 36 -4.00 9.94 0.14
C ILE A 36 -3.80 8.60 0.88
N VAL A 37 -2.65 7.95 0.68
CA VAL A 37 -2.31 6.71 1.40
C VAL A 37 -2.16 6.96 2.91
N LYS A 38 -1.51 8.06 3.32
CA LYS A 38 -1.41 8.44 4.74
C LYS A 38 -2.79 8.73 5.35
N ILE A 39 -3.67 9.42 4.62
CA ILE A 39 -5.06 9.68 5.05
C ILE A 39 -5.80 8.35 5.21
N LEU A 40 -5.63 7.41 4.28
CA LEU A 40 -6.26 6.09 4.36
C LEU A 40 -5.80 5.32 5.61
N ILE A 41 -4.49 5.31 5.88
CA ILE A 41 -3.91 4.68 7.08
C ILE A 41 -4.46 5.35 8.35
N ALA A 42 -4.41 6.68 8.44
CA ALA A 42 -4.93 7.43 9.58
C ALA A 42 -6.44 7.26 9.76
N ALA A 43 -7.21 7.21 8.67
CA ALA A 43 -8.65 6.93 8.71
C ALA A 43 -8.93 5.56 9.32
N SER A 44 -8.10 4.55 9.04
CA SER A 44 -8.27 3.23 9.64
C SER A 44 -8.08 3.21 11.17
N GLU A 45 -7.32 4.16 11.72
CA GLU A 45 -7.14 4.33 13.17
C GLU A 45 -8.28 5.15 13.80
N LEU A 46 -8.86 6.09 13.04
CA LEU A 46 -9.87 7.04 13.51
C LEU A 46 -11.32 6.60 13.21
N SER A 47 -11.51 5.50 12.47
CA SER A 47 -12.79 4.86 12.14
C SER A 47 -13.87 5.71 11.42
N PRO A 48 -13.59 6.60 10.46
CA PRO A 48 -14.62 7.14 9.57
C PRO A 48 -14.96 6.07 8.50
N HIS A 49 -15.90 5.19 8.83
CA HIS A 49 -16.20 3.98 8.06
C HIS A 49 -16.48 4.20 6.55
N GLU A 50 -17.03 5.35 6.16
CA GLU A 50 -17.33 5.67 4.75
C GLU A 50 -16.12 6.18 3.97
N LEU A 51 -15.13 6.78 4.65
CA LEU A 51 -13.96 7.38 4.00
C LEU A 51 -13.01 6.29 3.46
N ILE A 52 -12.86 5.19 4.20
CA ILE A 52 -11.92 4.12 3.87
C ILE A 52 -12.25 3.47 2.51
N PRO A 53 -13.48 3.02 2.22
CA PRO A 53 -13.83 2.51 0.89
C PRO A 53 -13.61 3.56 -0.20
N HIS A 54 -14.02 4.82 0.04
CA HIS A 54 -13.89 5.89 -0.95
C HIS A 54 -12.44 6.13 -1.37
N LEU A 55 -11.51 6.18 -0.41
CA LEU A 55 -10.08 6.34 -0.68
C LEU A 55 -9.50 5.15 -1.45
N GLN A 56 -9.87 3.92 -1.08
CA GLN A 56 -9.40 2.71 -1.79
C GLN A 56 -9.87 2.70 -3.24
N PHE A 57 -11.16 2.98 -3.49
CA PHE A 57 -11.69 3.07 -4.85
C PHE A 57 -10.99 4.17 -5.65
N PHE A 58 -10.81 5.36 -5.05
CA PHE A 58 -10.11 6.44 -5.73
C PHE A 58 -8.69 6.06 -6.16
N LEU A 59 -7.92 5.41 -5.27
CA LEU A 59 -6.57 4.93 -5.58
C LEU A 59 -6.59 3.90 -6.72
N ILE A 60 -7.49 2.92 -6.66
CA ILE A 60 -7.61 1.85 -7.67
C ILE A 60 -8.08 2.37 -9.03
N GLU A 61 -8.93 3.40 -9.07
CA GLU A 61 -9.44 3.94 -10.32
C GLU A 61 -8.47 4.95 -10.96
N ASN A 62 -7.72 5.71 -10.16
CA ASN A 62 -7.01 6.89 -10.65
C ASN A 62 -5.49 6.83 -10.48
N LYS A 63 -4.96 5.94 -9.62
CA LYS A 63 -3.57 5.98 -9.17
C LYS A 63 -2.85 4.63 -9.29
N VAL A 64 -3.33 3.73 -10.16
CA VAL A 64 -2.77 2.37 -10.34
C VAL A 64 -1.27 2.40 -10.63
N ASP A 65 -0.82 3.19 -11.60
CA ASP A 65 0.60 3.23 -11.98
C ASP A 65 1.49 3.67 -10.81
N TRP A 66 1.03 4.67 -10.05
CA TRP A 66 1.72 5.12 -8.84
C TRP A 66 1.76 4.01 -7.78
N MET A 67 0.65 3.29 -7.59
CA MET A 67 0.61 2.16 -6.63
C MET A 67 1.51 1.01 -7.04
N ILE A 68 1.68 0.74 -8.34
CA ILE A 68 2.61 -0.27 -8.83
C ILE A 68 4.06 0.15 -8.58
N GLN A 69 4.39 1.42 -8.82
CA GLN A 69 5.73 1.97 -8.56
C GLN A 69 6.08 2.07 -7.07
N ASN A 70 5.07 2.10 -6.20
CA ASN A 70 5.18 2.23 -4.75
C ASN A 70 4.47 1.06 -4.06
N PHE A 71 4.61 -0.15 -4.61
CA PHE A 71 3.88 -1.33 -4.20
C PHE A 71 4.07 -1.66 -2.72
N SER A 72 5.27 -1.48 -2.18
CA SER A 72 5.59 -1.71 -0.76
C SER A 72 4.72 -0.87 0.19
N LEU A 73 4.40 0.38 -0.20
CA LEU A 73 3.57 1.31 0.58
C LEU A 73 2.08 0.92 0.58
N ILE A 74 1.64 0.11 -0.39
CA ILE A 74 0.26 -0.33 -0.53
C ILE A 74 0.09 -1.75 0.02
N TYR A 75 1.00 -2.65 -0.35
CA TYR A 75 0.97 -4.06 0.01
C TYR A 75 0.92 -4.22 1.52
N LYS A 76 1.92 -3.70 2.26
CA LYS A 76 2.00 -3.92 3.70
C LYS A 76 0.73 -3.46 4.44
N PRO A 77 0.24 -2.21 4.28
CA PRO A 77 -1.00 -1.79 4.94
C PRO A 77 -2.23 -2.60 4.51
N SER A 78 -2.32 -3.03 3.24
CA SER A 78 -3.48 -3.80 2.76
C SER A 78 -3.64 -5.18 3.40
N PHE A 79 -2.53 -5.78 3.83
CA PHE A 79 -2.53 -7.09 4.51
C PHE A 79 -2.53 -6.95 6.04
N GLU A 80 -1.99 -5.87 6.60
CA GLU A 80 -2.01 -5.60 8.05
C GLU A 80 -3.35 -5.03 8.53
N ASN A 81 -4.08 -4.31 7.67
CA ASN A 81 -5.37 -3.71 8.03
C ASN A 81 -6.55 -4.47 7.42
N GLU A 82 -7.48 -4.94 8.26
CA GLU A 82 -8.67 -5.67 7.82
C GLU A 82 -9.67 -4.79 7.06
N SER A 83 -9.63 -3.47 7.25
CA SER A 83 -10.54 -2.54 6.56
C SER A 83 -10.14 -2.29 5.10
N PHE A 84 -8.93 -2.70 4.68
CA PHE A 84 -8.38 -2.43 3.35
C PHE A 84 -8.66 -3.55 2.35
N LEU A 85 -9.91 -4.04 2.34
CA LEU A 85 -10.31 -5.19 1.54
C LEU A 85 -10.14 -4.98 0.03
N GLU A 86 -10.42 -3.77 -0.48
CA GLU A 86 -10.34 -3.50 -1.92
C GLU A 86 -8.89 -3.39 -2.38
N LEU A 87 -8.02 -2.76 -1.60
CA LEU A 87 -6.58 -2.78 -1.88
C LEU A 87 -6.00 -4.19 -1.77
N ARG A 88 -6.42 -4.99 -0.79
CA ARG A 88 -5.98 -6.39 -0.68
C ARG A 88 -6.37 -7.20 -1.91
N LYS A 89 -7.62 -7.08 -2.37
CA LYS A 89 -8.10 -7.73 -3.61
C LYS A 89 -7.29 -7.26 -4.82
N PHE A 90 -7.02 -5.96 -4.92
CA PHE A 90 -6.18 -5.38 -5.96
C PHE A 90 -4.78 -6.01 -5.95
N CYS A 91 -4.10 -6.03 -4.79
CA CYS A 91 -2.78 -6.63 -4.64
C CYS A 91 -2.75 -8.11 -5.05
N ILE A 92 -3.71 -8.91 -4.56
CA ILE A 92 -3.81 -10.35 -4.91
C ILE A 92 -3.99 -10.50 -6.42
N LYS A 93 -4.89 -9.74 -7.03
CA LYS A 93 -5.13 -9.79 -8.48
C LYS A 93 -3.89 -9.41 -9.29
N LEU A 94 -3.17 -8.37 -8.86
CA LEU A 94 -1.96 -7.91 -9.51
C LEU A 94 -0.85 -8.97 -9.42
N ILE A 95 -0.63 -9.54 -8.24
CA ILE A 95 0.34 -10.63 -8.00
C ILE A 95 0.02 -11.85 -8.88
N SER A 96 -1.26 -12.22 -9.00
CA SER A 96 -1.64 -13.40 -9.79
C SER A 96 -1.53 -13.19 -11.29
N LYS A 97 -1.95 -12.03 -11.80
CA LYS A 97 -2.10 -11.80 -13.25
C LYS A 97 -0.91 -11.12 -13.90
N GLU A 98 -0.27 -10.22 -13.18
CA GLU A 98 0.80 -9.36 -13.72
C GLU A 98 1.95 -9.25 -12.71
N PRO A 99 2.48 -10.37 -12.20
CA PRO A 99 3.52 -10.36 -11.17
C PRO A 99 4.76 -9.58 -11.61
N GLU A 100 5.15 -9.65 -12.88
CA GLU A 100 6.30 -8.93 -13.44
C GLU A 100 6.24 -7.43 -13.15
N LYS A 101 5.05 -6.81 -13.19
CA LYS A 101 4.90 -5.37 -12.85
C LYS A 101 5.30 -5.04 -11.42
N ILE A 102 5.14 -5.98 -10.50
CA ILE A 102 5.55 -5.82 -9.10
C ILE A 102 7.05 -6.05 -8.98
N PHE A 103 7.56 -7.15 -9.54
CA PHE A 103 8.98 -7.51 -9.40
C PHE A 103 9.96 -6.58 -10.14
N ASP A 104 9.45 -5.91 -11.18
CA ASP A 104 10.16 -4.86 -11.91
C ASP A 104 9.95 -3.45 -11.33
N SER A 105 9.12 -3.30 -10.30
CA SER A 105 8.92 -2.01 -9.65
C SER A 105 10.23 -1.53 -8.99
N PRO A 106 10.45 -0.21 -8.94
CA PRO A 106 11.65 0.35 -8.32
C PRO A 106 11.71 0.07 -6.82
N ASP A 107 10.56 -0.14 -6.18
CA ASP A 107 10.45 -0.34 -4.74
C ASP A 107 10.33 -1.81 -4.32
N PHE A 108 10.38 -2.76 -5.26
CA PHE A 108 10.29 -4.19 -4.99
C PHE A 108 11.32 -4.64 -3.95
N THR A 109 12.56 -4.18 -4.04
CA THR A 109 13.63 -4.55 -3.10
C THR A 109 13.42 -4.00 -1.69
N SER A 110 12.46 -3.08 -1.50
CA SER A 110 12.11 -2.51 -0.19
C SER A 110 11.05 -3.31 0.57
N ILE A 111 10.46 -4.33 -0.04
CA ILE A 111 9.50 -5.20 0.66
C ILE A 111 10.21 -6.05 1.71
N SER A 112 9.50 -6.36 2.80
CA SER A 112 10.03 -7.25 3.84
C SER A 112 10.17 -8.69 3.35
N GLU A 113 11.08 -9.47 3.94
CA GLU A 113 11.24 -10.90 3.65
C GLU A 113 9.92 -11.67 3.77
N LYS A 114 9.13 -11.38 4.80
CA LYS A 114 7.81 -11.99 5.01
C LYS A 114 6.85 -11.69 3.86
N SER A 115 6.87 -10.46 3.37
CA SER A 115 6.08 -10.03 2.20
C SER A 115 6.53 -10.78 0.95
N LEU A 116 7.84 -10.87 0.70
CA LEU A 116 8.39 -11.61 -0.43
C LEU A 116 7.94 -13.08 -0.42
N ILE A 117 8.11 -13.76 0.72
CA ILE A 117 7.69 -15.16 0.89
C ILE A 117 6.20 -15.31 0.60
N SER A 118 5.37 -14.42 1.15
CA SER A 118 3.92 -14.45 0.97
C SER A 118 3.50 -14.23 -0.50
N ILE A 119 4.23 -13.38 -1.24
CA ILE A 119 4.00 -13.16 -2.67
C ILE A 119 4.39 -14.41 -3.47
N ILE A 120 5.58 -14.97 -3.23
CA ILE A 120 6.10 -16.13 -3.99
C ILE A 120 5.31 -17.41 -3.70
N GLN A 121 4.87 -17.63 -2.46
CA GLN A 121 4.10 -18.81 -2.07
C GLN A 121 2.64 -18.77 -2.52
N ASN A 122 2.18 -17.69 -3.15
CA ASN A 122 0.83 -17.64 -3.69
C ASN A 122 0.72 -18.55 -4.91
N ASP A 123 -0.03 -19.65 -4.76
CA ASP A 123 -0.25 -20.68 -5.80
C ASP A 123 -0.78 -20.12 -7.14
N ASN A 124 -1.32 -18.90 -7.14
CA ASN A 124 -1.88 -18.24 -8.32
C ASN A 124 -0.89 -17.34 -9.05
N VAL A 125 0.37 -17.26 -8.61
CA VAL A 125 1.41 -16.46 -9.30
C VAL A 125 1.71 -17.11 -10.65
N GLN A 126 1.44 -16.38 -11.73
CA GLN A 126 1.72 -16.82 -13.09
C GLN A 126 3.16 -16.47 -13.49
N MET A 127 4.15 -17.13 -12.89
CA MET A 127 5.56 -17.04 -13.27
C MET A 127 6.24 -18.40 -13.27
N SER A 128 7.31 -18.53 -14.04
CA SER A 128 8.17 -19.71 -13.97
C SER A 128 9.00 -19.72 -12.68
N ILE A 129 9.37 -20.92 -12.22
CA ILE A 129 10.28 -21.11 -11.08
C ILE A 129 11.62 -20.38 -11.30
N VAL A 130 12.11 -20.34 -12.54
CA VAL A 130 13.36 -19.64 -12.89
C VAL A 130 13.23 -18.15 -12.63
N GLN A 131 12.15 -17.51 -13.08
CA GLN A 131 11.88 -16.09 -12.81
C GLN A 131 11.74 -15.82 -11.31
N ILE A 132 11.05 -16.69 -10.56
CA ILE A 132 10.94 -16.57 -9.11
C ILE A 132 12.31 -16.55 -8.45
N TRP A 133 13.21 -17.46 -8.86
CA TRP A 133 14.58 -17.51 -8.33
C TRP A 133 15.39 -16.26 -8.69
N GLU A 134 15.28 -15.76 -9.91
CA GLU A 134 15.94 -14.53 -10.35
C GLU A 134 15.51 -13.32 -9.51
N TYR A 135 14.20 -13.17 -9.25
CA TYR A 135 13.70 -12.08 -8.43
C TYR A 135 14.04 -12.23 -6.94
N ALA A 136 14.02 -13.46 -6.41
CA ALA A 136 14.47 -13.72 -5.05
C ALA A 136 15.96 -13.39 -4.87
N LEU A 137 16.79 -13.70 -5.87
CA LEU A 137 18.21 -13.35 -5.89
C LEU A 137 18.42 -11.84 -5.98
N LYS A 138 17.70 -11.16 -6.89
CA LYS A 138 17.70 -9.69 -7.02
C LYS A 138 17.35 -9.01 -5.69
N TRP A 139 16.32 -9.49 -5.01
CA TRP A 139 15.94 -9.00 -3.69
C TRP A 139 17.04 -9.25 -2.65
N GLY A 140 17.60 -10.46 -2.61
CA GLY A 140 18.65 -10.84 -1.66
C GLY A 140 19.92 -10.01 -1.79
N ILE A 141 20.36 -9.73 -3.03
CA ILE A 141 21.52 -8.87 -3.29
C ILE A 141 21.29 -7.45 -2.77
N ALA A 142 20.08 -6.90 -2.95
CA ALA A 142 19.74 -5.56 -2.51
C ALA A 142 19.72 -5.40 -0.97
N GLN A 143 19.59 -6.49 -0.20
CA GLN A 143 19.67 -6.45 1.26
C GLN A 143 21.11 -6.40 1.79
N ILE A 144 22.11 -6.60 0.94
CA ILE A 144 23.52 -6.59 1.35
C ILE A 144 23.99 -5.13 1.48
N PRO A 145 24.39 -4.65 2.67
CA PRO A 145 24.66 -3.23 2.93
C PRO A 145 25.78 -2.56 2.11
N ASN A 146 26.52 -3.29 1.27
CA ASN A 146 27.76 -2.84 0.63
C ASN A 146 27.86 -3.18 -0.88
N PHE A 147 26.74 -3.37 -1.59
CA PHE A 147 26.74 -3.71 -3.02
C PHE A 147 26.33 -2.56 -3.96
N HIS A 148 26.32 -1.31 -3.46
CA HIS A 148 26.01 -0.09 -4.22
C HIS A 148 27.24 0.77 -4.49
#